data_AF-A0AAJ1B141-F1
#
_entry.id   AF-A0AAJ1B141-F1
#
_cell.length_a   1.000
_cell.length_b   1.000
_cell.length_c   1.000
_cell.angle_alpha   90.00
_cell.angle_beta   90.00
_cell.angle_gamma   90.00
#
_symmetry.space_group_name_H-M   'P 1'
#
loop_
_entity.id
_entity.type
_entity.pdbx_description
1 polymer ?
#
loop_
_entity_poly.entity_id
_entity_poly.type
_entity_poly.pdbx_seq_one_letter_code
_entity_poly.pdbx_strand_id
1 'polypeptide(L)' 'LDKYVPDGDYVVIKFARWAFEKFKGAEDKLGTQMKAVGEVMSIGKTYKEAFQKAIRSLEIGRYGLGYAKNFNKL' A
#
# COMPACT_ATOMS: atom_id res chain seq x y z
N LEU A 1 16.02 -3.59 -28.39
CA LEU A 1 15.14 -3.41 -27.20
C LEU A 1 15.36 -2.03 -26.56
N ASP A 2 16.50 -1.39 -26.77
CA ASP A 2 16.93 -0.12 -26.14
C ASP A 2 16.12 1.14 -26.50
N LYS A 3 15.05 1.01 -27.29
CA LYS A 3 14.17 2.13 -27.69
C LYS A 3 12.71 1.95 -27.25
N TYR A 4 12.40 0.93 -26.46
CA TYR A 4 11.05 0.74 -25.93
C TYR A 4 10.86 1.57 -24.65
N VAL A 5 9.93 2.51 -24.68
CA VAL A 5 9.44 3.21 -23.48
C VAL A 5 8.06 2.62 -23.19
N PRO A 6 7.83 2.00 -22.02
CA PRO A 6 6.52 1.53 -21.65
C PRO A 6 5.57 2.73 -21.52
N ASP A 7 4.52 2.76 -22.33
CA ASP A 7 3.42 3.69 -22.20
C ASP A 7 2.13 2.94 -21.84
N GLY A 8 1.17 3.70 -21.29
CA GLY A 8 -0.15 3.17 -21.01
C GLY A 8 -0.94 4.05 -20.06
N ASP A 9 -2.22 4.22 -20.38
CA ASP A 9 -3.16 4.95 -19.54
C ASP A 9 -3.58 4.09 -18.35
N TYR A 10 -2.71 4.02 -17.34
CA TYR A 10 -2.97 3.38 -16.05
C TYR A 10 -2.13 4.02 -14.95
N VAL A 11 -2.63 3.90 -13.73
CA VAL A 11 -1.94 4.28 -12.51
C VAL A 11 -1.45 3.00 -11.83
N VAL A 12 -0.15 2.99 -11.51
CA VAL A 12 0.48 1.96 -10.68
C VAL A 12 0.67 2.50 -9.28
N ILE A 13 0.28 1.73 -8.27
CA ILE A 13 0.52 2.08 -6.87
C ILE A 13 1.34 0.99 -6.21
N LYS A 14 2.44 1.42 -5.58
CA LYS A 14 3.24 0.62 -4.67
C LYS A 14 2.92 1.03 -3.24
N PHE A 15 2.53 0.06 -2.41
CA PHE A 15 2.19 0.30 -1.01
C PHE A 15 2.98 -0.64 -0.10
N ALA A 16 3.67 -0.10 0.90
CA ALA A 16 4.50 -0.88 1.79
C ALA A 16 3.67 -1.66 2.82
N ARG A 17 4.19 -2.82 3.24
CA ARG A 17 3.65 -3.67 4.30
C ARG A 17 4.57 -3.62 5.51
N TRP A 18 4.02 -3.36 6.69
CA TRP A 18 4.73 -3.38 7.97
C TRP A 18 4.16 -4.47 8.87
N ALA A 19 4.98 -5.09 9.70
CA ALA A 19 4.55 -6.12 10.66
C ALA A 19 5.07 -5.80 12.07
N PHE A 20 4.85 -4.57 12.55
CA PHE A 20 5.32 -4.10 13.87
C PHE A 20 4.85 -4.98 15.03
N GLU A 21 3.68 -5.61 14.90
CA GLU A 21 3.11 -6.55 15.87
C GLU A 21 4.03 -7.73 16.20
N LYS A 22 4.97 -8.07 15.31
CA LYS A 22 5.92 -9.17 15.50
C LYS A 22 7.20 -8.74 16.23
N PHE A 23 7.46 -7.44 16.37
CA PHE A 23 8.71 -6.90 16.89
C PHE A 23 8.46 -6.10 18.18
N LYS A 24 8.40 -6.80 19.32
CA LYS A 24 8.23 -6.17 20.63
C LYS A 24 9.39 -5.18 20.91
N GLY A 25 9.05 -3.93 21.23
CA GLY A 25 10.03 -2.86 21.47
C GLY A 25 10.42 -2.04 20.24
N ALA A 26 9.97 -2.44 19.03
CA ALA A 26 10.15 -1.62 17.84
C ALA A 26 9.19 -0.42 17.88
N GLU A 27 9.73 0.78 17.63
CA GLU A 27 8.92 1.99 17.49
C GLU A 27 8.20 2.00 16.13
N ASP A 28 6.88 2.13 16.17
CA ASP A 28 5.96 2.13 15.01
C ASP A 28 5.93 3.47 14.25
N LYS A 29 7.04 4.22 14.29
CA LYS A 29 7.24 5.48 13.55
C LYS A 29 8.05 5.27 12.29
N LEU A 30 7.60 5.87 11.20
CA LEU A 30 8.33 5.89 9.94
C LEU A 30 9.41 6.96 9.95
N GLY A 31 10.55 6.66 9.33
CA GLY A 31 11.67 7.57 9.15
C GLY A 31 12.39 7.27 7.85
N THR A 32 13.63 7.72 7.72
CA THR A 32 14.47 7.43 6.55
C THR A 32 14.90 5.97 6.46
N GLN A 33 14.99 5.28 7.61
CA GLN A 33 15.32 3.86 7.67
C GLN A 33 14.11 3.00 7.31
N MET A 34 14.32 2.05 6.38
CA MET A 34 13.30 1.10 5.97
C MET A 34 12.88 0.20 7.14
N LYS A 35 11.59 0.20 7.43
CA LYS A 35 10.93 -0.71 8.40
C LYS A 35 9.89 -1.63 7.76
N ALA A 36 9.69 -1.51 6.45
CA ALA A 36 8.74 -2.35 5.72
C ALA A 36 9.29 -3.76 5.55
N VAL A 37 8.42 -4.77 5.71
CA VAL A 37 8.76 -6.19 5.52
C VAL A 37 8.42 -6.68 4.11
N GLY A 38 7.70 -5.86 3.33
CA GLY A 38 7.33 -6.16 1.97
C GLY A 38 6.55 -5.02 1.34
N GLU A 39 5.99 -5.28 0.17
CA GLU A 39 5.25 -4.32 -0.62
C GLU A 39 4.19 -5.01 -1.49
N VAL A 40 3.18 -4.23 -1.84
CA VAL A 40 2.11 -4.62 -2.76
C VAL A 40 2.11 -3.66 -3.93
N MET A 41 1.88 -4.19 -5.12
CA MET A 41 1.71 -3.42 -6.34
C MET A 41 0.29 -3.61 -6.86
N SER A 42 -0.35 -2.52 -7.28
CA SER A 42 -1.64 -2.55 -7.96
C SER A 42 -1.61 -1.67 -9.20
N ILE A 43 -2.49 -2.00 -10.15
CA ILE A 43 -2.67 -1.26 -11.40
C ILE A 43 -4.17 -0.96 -11.55
N GLY A 44 -4.52 0.26 -11.96
CA GLY A 44 -5.91 0.65 -12.25
C GLY A 44 -5.97 1.76 -13.28
N LYS A 45 -7.13 1.99 -13.89
CA LYS A 45 -7.34 3.10 -14.83
C LYS A 45 -7.41 4.45 -14.11
N THR A 46 -7.73 4.44 -12.82
CA THR A 46 -7.78 5.64 -11.99
C THR A 46 -7.00 5.43 -10.69
N TYR A 47 -6.54 6.53 -10.08
CA TYR A 47 -5.89 6.50 -8.77
C TYR A 47 -6.76 5.82 -7.71
N LYS A 48 -8.06 6.13 -7.65
CA LYS A 48 -8.98 5.57 -6.64
C LYS A 48 -9.09 4.05 -6.75
N GLU A 49 -9.17 3.53 -7.97
CA GLU A 49 -9.22 2.09 -8.25
C GLU A 49 -7.91 1.40 -7.85
N ALA A 50 -6.77 1.90 -8.35
CA ALA A 50 -5.46 1.35 -8.02
C ALA A 50 -5.24 1.37 -6.49
N PHE A 51 -5.64 2.44 -5.81
CA PHE A 51 -5.40 2.60 -4.39
C PHE A 51 -6.25 1.64 -3.55
N GLN A 52 -7.54 1.51 -3.86
CA GLN A 52 -8.41 0.50 -3.24
C GLN A 52 -7.88 -0.93 -3.44
N LYS A 53 -7.40 -1.25 -4.66
CA LYS A 53 -6.78 -2.55 -4.94
C LYS A 53 -5.54 -2.79 -4.09
N ALA A 54 -4.65 -1.79 -3.97
CA ALA A 54 -3.45 -1.88 -3.13
C ALA A 54 -3.80 -2.19 -1.67
N ILE A 55 -4.77 -1.48 -1.09
CA ILE A 55 -5.16 -1.68 0.31
C ILE A 55 -5.76 -3.06 0.55
N ARG A 56 -6.62 -3.55 -0.36
CA ARG A 56 -7.21 -4.89 -0.26
C ARG A 56 -6.14 -5.99 -0.38
N SER A 57 -5.14 -5.79 -1.23
CA SER A 57 -4.06 -6.75 -1.47
C SER A 57 -2.96 -6.76 -0.39
N LEU A 58 -3.09 -6.00 0.70
CA LEU A 58 -2.11 -6.01 1.80
C LEU A 58 -2.14 -7.28 2.67
N GLU A 59 -3.13 -8.15 2.48
CA GLU A 59 -3.29 -9.40 3.25
C GLU A 59 -3.31 -9.18 4.78
N ILE A 60 -3.92 -8.05 5.20
CA ILE A 60 -4.11 -7.66 6.61
C ILE A 60 -5.55 -7.80 7.09
N GLY A 61 -6.38 -8.55 6.36
CA GLY A 61 -7.81 -8.68 6.63
C GLY A 61 -8.61 -7.39 6.36
N ARG A 62 -8.05 -6.47 5.56
CA ARG A 62 -8.68 -5.17 5.25
C ARG A 62 -9.19 -5.18 3.81
N TYR A 63 -10.48 -4.87 3.62
CA TYR A 63 -11.12 -4.91 2.29
C TYR A 63 -11.04 -3.59 1.51
N GLY A 64 -10.62 -2.49 2.16
CA GLY A 64 -10.54 -1.16 1.54
C GLY A 64 -10.27 -0.06 2.56
N LEU A 65 -10.59 1.19 2.20
CA LEU A 65 -10.35 2.35 3.05
C LEU A 65 -11.35 2.51 4.19
N GLY A 66 -12.54 1.89 4.11
CA GLY A 66 -13.57 2.00 5.14
C GLY A 66 -13.12 1.48 6.52
N TYR A 67 -13.62 2.10 7.59
CA TYR A 67 -13.39 1.64 8.97
C TYR A 67 -11.91 1.61 9.42
N ALA A 68 -11.05 2.50 8.91
CA ALA A 68 -9.70 2.71 9.49
C ALA A 68 -9.83 3.47 10.81
N LYS A 69 -9.37 2.91 11.94
CA LYS A 69 -9.26 3.61 13.24
C LYS A 69 -10.47 4.52 13.61
N ASN A 70 -11.71 4.05 13.42
CA ASN A 70 -12.93 4.84 13.68
C ASN A 70 -13.10 6.12 12.85
N PHE A 71 -12.58 6.19 11.61
CA PHE A 71 -12.78 7.35 10.72
C PHE A 71 -14.25 7.71 10.45
N ASN A 72 -15.17 6.79 10.74
CA ASN A 72 -16.61 6.94 10.67
C ASN A 72 -17.26 7.52 11.95
N LYS A 73 -16.46 7.83 12.98
CA LYS A 73 -16.88 8.47 14.24
C LYS A 73 -16.31 9.90 14.40
N LEU A 74 -15.70 10.45 13.35
CA LEU A 74 -15.30 11.86 13.27
C LEU A 74 -16.42 12.68 12.64
#